data_AF-A0A971KLM4-F1
#
_entry.id   AF-A0A971KLM4-F1
#
_cell.length_a   1.000
_cell.length_b   1.000
_cell.length_c   1.000
_cell.angle_alpha   90.00
_cell.angle_beta   90.00
_cell.angle_gamma   90.00
#
_symmetry.space_group_name_H-M   'P 1'
#
loop_
_entity.id
_entity.type
_entity.pdbx_description
1 polymer ?
#
loop_
_entity_poly.entity_id
_entity_poly.type
_entity_poly.pdbx_seq_one_letter_code
_entity_poly.pdbx_strand_id
1 'polypeptide(L)'
;AQSLGVDVEKVKLYILVLGTFMVSMAVSISGIIGFVGLIIPHVARILLGADNRILLPASALIGGIFMVLADTIARTIISPMEIPVGIITALFGGPFFLYLLRTSKKVSKY
;
A
#
# COMPACT_ATOMS: atom_id res chain seq x y z
N ALA A 1 -24.43 5.00 0.56
CA ALA A 1 -23.74 6.24 0.98
C ALA A 1 -24.59 7.48 0.69
N GLN A 2 -25.06 7.68 -0.55
CA GLN A 2 -25.93 8.82 -0.91
C GLN A 2 -27.24 8.86 -0.09
N SER A 3 -27.89 7.71 0.13
CA SER A 3 -29.11 7.60 0.97
C SER A 3 -28.88 7.86 2.46
N LEU A 4 -27.62 7.96 2.92
CA LEU A 4 -27.24 8.29 4.30
C LEU A 4 -26.84 9.77 4.45
N GLY A 5 -27.08 10.61 3.42
CA GLY A 5 -26.75 12.04 3.44
C GLY A 5 -25.27 12.37 3.21
N VAL A 6 -24.46 11.37 2.82
CA VAL A 6 -23.04 11.59 2.49
C VAL A 6 -22.93 12.16 1.09
N ASP A 7 -22.31 13.32 0.96
CA ASP A 7 -21.92 13.92 -0.32
C ASP A 7 -20.72 13.16 -0.90
N VAL A 8 -21.01 12.10 -1.64
CA VAL A 8 -20.01 11.18 -2.21
C VAL A 8 -19.06 11.89 -3.16
N GLU A 9 -19.53 12.90 -3.90
CA GLU A 9 -18.70 13.66 -4.83
C GLU A 9 -17.65 14.47 -4.09
N LYS A 10 -18.05 15.22 -3.06
CA LYS A 10 -17.10 15.98 -2.25
C LYS A 10 -16.09 15.07 -1.55
N VAL A 11 -16.54 13.98 -0.93
CA VAL A 11 -15.64 13.03 -0.24
C VAL A 11 -14.63 12.44 -1.23
N LYS A 12 -15.07 12.04 -2.43
CA LYS A 12 -14.18 11.51 -3.46
C LYS A 12 -13.14 12.55 -3.88
N LEU A 13 -13.54 13.81 -4.07
CA LEU A 13 -12.63 14.89 -4.41
C LEU A 13 -11.58 15.12 -3.33
N TYR A 14 -11.98 15.18 -2.05
CA TYR A 14 -11.04 15.34 -0.94
C TYR A 14 -10.03 14.19 -0.86
N ILE A 15 -10.48 12.93 -0.97
CA ILE A 15 -9.59 11.76 -0.93
C ILE A 15 -8.61 11.78 -2.11
N LEU A 16 -9.07 12.14 -3.31
CA LEU A 16 -8.22 12.22 -4.49
C LEU A 16 -7.15 13.31 -4.32
N VAL A 17 -7.55 14.52 -3.93
CA VAL A 17 -6.63 15.66 -3.77
C VAL A 17 -5.61 15.38 -2.67
N LEU A 18 -6.06 14.98 -1.48
CA LEU A 18 -5.16 14.69 -0.36
C LEU A 18 -4.26 13.48 -0.67
N GLY A 19 -4.82 12.41 -1.21
CA GLY A 19 -4.07 11.19 -1.52
C GLY A 19 -3.00 11.42 -2.59
N THR A 20 -3.35 12.07 -3.70
CA THR A 20 -2.39 12.40 -4.77
C THR A 20 -1.32 13.37 -4.31
N PHE A 21 -1.69 14.38 -3.50
CA PHE A 21 -0.73 15.32 -2.93
C PHE A 21 0.29 14.62 -2.02
N MET A 22 -0.18 13.78 -1.08
CA MET A 22 0.70 13.01 -0.20
C MET A 22 1.62 12.07 -0.97
N VAL A 23 1.08 11.33 -1.94
CA VAL A 23 1.88 10.39 -2.75
C VAL A 23 2.90 11.13 -3.61
N SER A 24 2.52 12.25 -4.24
CA SER A 24 3.43 13.04 -5.08
C SER A 24 4.58 13.62 -4.27
N MET A 25 4.30 14.11 -3.06
CA MET A 25 5.34 14.62 -2.15
C MET A 25 6.34 13.52 -1.76
N ALA A 26 5.85 12.32 -1.43
CA ALA A 26 6.72 11.19 -1.12
C ALA A 26 7.58 10.76 -2.32
N VAL A 27 6.95 10.54 -3.48
CA VAL A 27 7.61 10.06 -4.71
C VAL A 27 8.65 11.06 -5.24
N SER A 28 8.42 12.37 -5.09
CA SER A 28 9.39 13.40 -5.48
C SER A 28 10.73 13.26 -4.74
N ILE A 29 10.69 12.81 -3.48
CA ILE A 29 11.88 12.67 -2.63
C ILE A 29 12.49 11.27 -2.75
N SER A 30 11.66 10.21 -2.71
CA SER A 30 12.14 8.82 -2.65
C SER A 30 12.24 8.12 -4.00
N GLY A 31 11.75 8.74 -5.08
CA GLY A 31 11.51 8.07 -6.35
C GLY A 31 10.30 7.12 -6.31
N ILE A 32 10.15 6.35 -7.38
CA ILE A 32 8.99 5.47 -7.60
C ILE A 32 9.08 4.24 -6.70
N ILE A 33 8.06 4.04 -5.85
CA ILE A 33 7.92 2.86 -4.98
C ILE A 33 6.66 2.09 -5.40
N GLY A 34 6.84 0.82 -5.77
CA GLY A 34 5.76 -0.06 -6.20
C GLY A 34 5.19 -0.94 -5.08
N PHE A 35 3.96 -1.43 -5.28
CA PHE A 35 3.27 -2.48 -4.53
C PHE A 35 2.89 -2.21 -3.06
N VAL A 36 3.60 -1.33 -2.36
CA VAL A 36 3.34 -1.00 -0.94
C VAL A 36 1.87 -0.61 -0.70
N GLY A 37 1.34 0.29 -1.52
CA GLY A 37 -0.05 0.76 -1.42
C GLY A 37 -1.11 -0.32 -1.72
N LEU A 38 -0.72 -1.47 -2.28
CA LEU A 38 -1.62 -2.60 -2.52
C LEU A 38 -1.50 -3.65 -1.41
N ILE A 39 -0.27 -4.02 -1.04
CA ILE A 39 -0.01 -5.09 -0.06
C ILE A 39 -0.48 -4.67 1.33
N ILE A 40 -0.05 -3.49 1.78
CA ILE A 40 -0.13 -3.10 3.18
C ILE A 40 -1.56 -2.89 3.67
N PRO A 41 -2.43 -2.13 2.98
CA PRO A 41 -3.82 -2.03 3.42
C PRO A 41 -4.56 -3.36 3.37
N HIS A 42 -4.12 -4.31 2.53
CA HIS A 42 -4.73 -5.63 2.47
C HIS A 42 -4.28 -6.52 3.64
N VAL A 43 -2.99 -6.50 3.97
CA VAL A 43 -2.44 -7.17 5.17
C VAL A 43 -3.08 -6.59 6.42
N ALA A 44 -3.13 -5.26 6.55
CA ALA A 44 -3.77 -4.58 7.68
C ALA A 44 -5.27 -4.96 7.80
N ARG A 45 -5.96 -5.10 6.67
CA ARG A 45 -7.38 -5.49 6.64
C ARG A 45 -7.60 -6.93 7.12
N ILE A 46 -6.69 -7.84 6.78
CA ILE A 46 -6.75 -9.24 7.24
C ILE A 46 -6.47 -9.33 8.75
N LEU A 47 -5.55 -8.50 9.26
CA LEU A 47 -5.14 -8.52 10.68
C LEU A 47 -6.13 -7.81 11.61
N LEU A 48 -6.67 -6.66 11.21
CA LEU A 48 -7.42 -5.74 12.08
C LEU A 48 -8.88 -5.52 11.66
N GLY A 49 -9.30 -6.13 10.55
CA GLY A 49 -10.65 -6.01 10.03
C GLY A 49 -10.85 -4.86 9.04
N ALA A 50 -12.11 -4.62 8.66
CA ALA A 50 -12.47 -3.74 7.54
C ALA A 50 -12.83 -2.30 7.94
N ASP A 51 -12.80 -1.95 9.22
CA ASP A 51 -13.14 -0.59 9.68
C ASP A 51 -12.04 0.41 9.28
N ASN A 52 -12.39 1.35 8.40
CA ASN A 52 -11.46 2.35 7.87
C ASN A 52 -10.89 3.29 8.94
N ARG A 53 -11.56 3.46 10.09
CA ARG A 53 -11.05 4.30 11.20
C ARG A 53 -9.79 3.71 11.83
N ILE A 54 -9.72 2.38 11.91
CA ILE A 54 -8.58 1.64 12.46
C ILE A 54 -7.61 1.28 11.33
N LEU A 55 -8.15 0.95 10.15
CA LEU A 55 -7.35 0.51 9.02
C LEU A 55 -6.40 1.58 8.50
N LEU A 56 -6.82 2.85 8.45
CA LEU A 56 -5.98 3.95 7.98
C LEU A 56 -4.72 4.14 8.85
N PRO A 57 -4.82 4.37 10.18
CA PRO A 57 -3.63 4.52 11.03
C PRO A 57 -2.80 3.23 11.08
N ALA A 58 -3.44 2.06 11.12
CA ALA A 58 -2.73 0.79 11.12
C ALA A 58 -1.93 0.57 9.82
N SER A 59 -2.52 0.87 8.66
CA SER A 59 -1.83 0.75 7.38
C SER A 59 -0.66 1.73 7.27
N ALA A 60 -0.78 2.93 7.83
CA ALA A 60 0.32 3.88 7.88
C ALA A 60 1.49 3.36 8.76
N LEU A 61 1.19 2.79 9.93
CA LEU A 61 2.20 2.24 10.83
C LEU A 61 2.88 0.99 10.27
N ILE A 62 2.10 0.00 9.82
CA ILE A 62 2.63 -1.21 9.17
C ILE A 62 3.42 -0.83 7.92
N GLY A 63 2.93 0.19 7.19
CA GLY A 63 3.59 0.84 6.06
C GLY A 63 4.98 1.35 6.36
N GLY A 64 5.08 2.22 7.36
CA GLY A 64 6.34 2.81 7.78
C GLY A 64 7.35 1.75 8.23
N ILE A 65 6.91 0.79 9.05
CA ILE A 65 7.77 -0.30 9.55
C ILE A 65 8.29 -1.14 8.38
N PHE A 66 7.40 -1.56 7.47
CA PHE A 66 7.79 -2.33 6.29
C PHE A 66 8.79 -1.58 5.41
N MET A 67 8.57 -0.28 5.18
CA MET A 67 9.48 0.54 4.36
C MET A 67 10.85 0.72 4.99
N VAL A 68 10.93 0.96 6.30
CA VAL A 68 12.23 1.07 7.01
C VAL A 68 13.01 -0.24 6.91
N LEU A 69 12.34 -1.39 7.09
CA LEU A 69 12.98 -2.69 6.93
C LEU A 69 13.43 -2.94 5.50
N ALA A 70 12.58 -2.64 4.51
CA ALA A 70 12.91 -2.78 3.10
C ALA A 70 14.10 -1.90 2.69
N ASP A 71 14.15 -0.64 3.14
CA ASP A 71 15.27 0.28 2.88
C ASP A 71 16.56 -0.21 3.54
N THR A 72 16.47 -0.68 4.80
CA THR A 72 17.63 -1.25 5.52
C THR A 72 18.19 -2.47 4.78
N ILE A 73 17.34 -3.36 4.31
CA ILE A 73 17.71 -4.54 3.53
C ILE A 73 18.35 -4.11 2.20
N ALA A 74 17.74 -3.16 1.50
CA ALA A 74 18.23 -2.65 0.22
C ALA A 74 19.66 -2.09 0.31
N ARG A 75 19.98 -1.41 1.42
CA ARG A 75 21.32 -0.86 1.69
C ARG A 75 22.34 -1.90 2.14
N THR A 76 21.90 -3.01 2.75
CA THR A 76 22.80 -3.97 3.41
C THR A 76 23.21 -5.13 2.49
N ILE A 77 22.35 -5.60 1.57
CA ILE A 77 22.62 -6.82 0.78
C ILE A 77 23.84 -6.69 -0.13
N ILE A 78 24.03 -5.56 -0.83
CA ILE A 78 25.12 -5.38 -1.81
C ILE A 78 25.90 -4.09 -1.52
N SER A 79 26.34 -3.90 -0.28
CA SER A 79 27.24 -2.78 0.03
C SER A 79 28.53 -2.90 -0.82
N PRO A 80 29.00 -1.83 -1.52
CA PRO A 80 28.64 -0.41 -1.41
C PRO A 80 27.62 0.11 -2.45
N MET A 81 27.01 -0.79 -3.24
CA MET A 81 26.03 -0.42 -4.27
C MET A 81 24.63 -0.31 -3.67
N GLU A 82 24.02 0.87 -3.79
CA GLU A 82 22.67 1.10 -3.29
C GLU A 82 21.62 0.54 -4.26
N ILE A 83 20.87 -0.47 -3.80
CA ILE A 83 19.75 -1.00 -4.57
C ILE A 83 18.52 -0.10 -4.32
N PRO A 84 17.79 0.33 -5.37
CA PRO A 84 16.52 1.00 -5.19
C PRO A 84 15.54 0.15 -4.37
N VAL A 85 15.03 0.71 -3.27
CA VAL A 85 14.07 0.01 -2.38
C VAL A 85 12.83 -0.51 -3.13
N GLY A 86 12.43 0.16 -4.21
CA GLY A 86 11.33 -0.27 -5.07
C GLY A 86 11.52 -1.66 -5.71
N ILE A 87 12.77 -2.09 -5.93
CA ILE A 87 13.06 -3.44 -6.42
C ILE A 87 12.77 -4.47 -5.32
N ILE A 88 13.22 -4.18 -4.09
CA ILE A 88 12.95 -5.04 -2.92
C ILE A 88 11.45 -5.15 -2.70
N THR A 89 10.71 -4.04 -2.72
CA THR A 89 9.24 -4.10 -2.52
C THR A 89 8.52 -4.82 -3.66
N ALA A 90 9.02 -4.73 -4.90
CA ALA A 90 8.46 -5.47 -6.04
C ALA A 90 8.65 -6.99 -5.92
N LEU A 91 9.77 -7.46 -5.35
CA LEU A 91 10.00 -8.88 -5.08
C LEU A 91 8.97 -9.48 -4.12
N PHE A 92 8.48 -8.70 -3.15
CA PHE A 92 7.38 -9.12 -2.28
C PHE A 92 6.01 -8.93 -2.94
N GLY A 93 5.83 -7.84 -3.69
CA GLY A 93 4.56 -7.48 -4.30
C GLY A 93 4.13 -8.36 -5.46
N GLY A 94 5.07 -8.82 -6.30
CA GLY A 94 4.78 -9.74 -7.40
C GLY A 94 4.13 -11.05 -6.94
N PRO A 95 4.77 -11.80 -6.01
CA PRO A 95 4.19 -13.00 -5.42
C PRO A 95 2.85 -12.74 -4.71
N PHE A 96 2.72 -11.63 -3.98
CA PHE A 96 1.47 -11.27 -3.32
C PHE A 96 0.33 -11.04 -4.32
N PHE A 97 0.60 -10.34 -5.41
CA PHE A 97 -0.37 -10.09 -6.46
C PHE A 97 -0.79 -11.38 -7.17
N LEU A 98 0.17 -12.26 -7.47
CA LEU A 98 -0.11 -13.60 -8.02
C LEU A 98 -0.96 -14.44 -7.07
N TYR A 99 -0.67 -14.41 -5.78
CA TYR A 99 -1.47 -15.09 -4.76
C TYR A 99 -2.91 -14.58 -4.73
N LEU A 100 -3.10 -13.26 -4.71
CA LEU A 100 -4.42 -12.63 -4.71
C LEU A 100 -5.23 -13.01 -5.96
N LEU A 101 -4.60 -12.99 -7.14
CA LEU A 101 -5.23 -13.37 -8.41
C LEU A 101 -5.69 -14.84 -8.40
N ARG A 102 -4.88 -15.74 -7.81
CA ARG A 102 -5.22 -17.16 -7.68
C ARG A 102 -6.39 -17.39 -6.73
N THR A 103 -6.46 -16.62 -5.64
CA THR A 103 -7.58 -16.68 -4.68
C THR A 103 -8.87 -16.13 -5.27
N SER A 104 -8.83 -15.02 -6.01
CA SER A 104 -10.03 -14.39 -6.59
C SER A 104 -10.71 -15.29 -7.63
N LYS A 105 -9.93 -16.09 -8.38
CA LYS A 105 -10.48 -17.11 -9.31
C LYS A 105 -11.33 -18.20 -8.63
N LYS A 106 -11.18 -18.44 -7.33
CA LYS A 106 -12.04 -19.40 -6.61
C LYS A 106 -13.44 -18.86 -6.29
N VAL A 107 -13.61 -17.53 -6.21
CA VAL A 107 -14.89 -16.91 -5.82
C VAL A 107 -15.88 -16.86 -7.00
N SER A 108 -15.39 -16.75 -8.24
CA SER A 108 -16.22 -16.68 -9.46
C SER A 108 -16.75 -18.04 -9.96
N LYS A 109 -16.51 -19.13 -9.21
CA LYS A 109 -16.92 -20.49 -9.62
C LYS A 109 -18.18 -21.00 -8.91
N TYR A 110 -18.89 -20.12 -8.19
CA TYR A 110 -20.18 -20.40 -7.55
C TYR A 110 -21.19 -19.31 -7.93
#